data_AF-A0A2N5RL84-F1
#
_entry.id   AF-A0A2N5RL84-F1
#
_cell.length_a   1.000
_cell.length_b   1.000
_cell.length_c   1.000
_cell.angle_alpha   90.00
_cell.angle_beta   90.00
_cell.angle_gamma   90.00
#
_symmetry.space_group_name_H-M   'P 1'
#
loop_
_entity.id
_entity.type
_entity.pdbx_description
1 polymer ?
#
loop_
_entity_poly.entity_id
_entity_poly.type
_entity_poly.pdbx_seq_one_letter_code
_entity_poly.pdbx_strand_id
1 'polypeptide(L)'
;MIEELWDIIQRSLQKCPWLEKQSLYDLLQALSSEIEEIKKALDEKDLDNLEEEIGDLIYDAFLVGVVAKRDYGINLDNSIKRVVKKISHRKPWLFWERRISLEEAEKIWRERKKKV
;
A
#
# COMPACT_ATOMS: atom_id res chain seq x y z
N MET A 1 -3.89 11.18 -12.57
CA MET A 1 -4.55 10.29 -11.59
C MET A 1 -3.70 10.03 -10.34
N ILE A 2 -2.63 9.21 -10.35
CA ILE A 2 -1.79 9.02 -9.13
C ILE A 2 -1.14 10.35 -8.68
N GLU A 3 -0.69 11.17 -9.63
CA GLU A 3 -0.14 12.51 -9.33
C GLU A 3 -1.19 13.47 -8.76
N GLU A 4 -2.46 13.35 -9.18
CA GLU A 4 -3.56 14.16 -8.65
C GLU A 4 -3.89 13.77 -7.21
N LEU A 5 -3.95 12.46 -6.92
CA LEU A 5 -4.10 11.97 -5.55
C LEU A 5 -2.95 12.45 -4.66
N TRP A 6 -1.71 12.40 -5.17
CA TRP A 6 -0.57 12.92 -4.43
C TRP A 6 -0.68 14.42 -4.12
N ASP A 7 -1.15 15.24 -5.07
CA ASP A 7 -1.41 16.67 -4.84
C ASP A 7 -2.47 16.87 -3.74
N ILE A 8 -3.57 16.10 -3.77
CA ILE A 8 -4.61 16.12 -2.72
C ILE A 8 -3.99 15.82 -1.35
N ILE A 9 -3.14 14.80 -1.27
CA ILE A 9 -2.52 14.39 0.00
C ILE A 9 -1.54 15.45 0.52
N GLN A 10 -0.77 16.09 -0.36
CA GLN A 10 0.07 17.22 0.03
C GLN A 10 -0.77 18.40 0.54
N ARG A 11 -1.91 18.69 -0.09
CA ARG A 11 -2.86 19.71 0.40
C ARG A 11 -3.43 19.32 1.75
N SER A 12 -3.78 18.05 1.96
CA SER A 12 -4.30 17.56 3.25
C SER A 12 -3.27 17.76 4.36
N LEU A 13 -2.01 17.43 4.13
CA LEU A 13 -0.93 17.69 5.11
C LEU A 13 -0.78 19.16 5.48
N GLN A 14 -1.00 20.06 4.52
CA GLN A 14 -0.80 21.49 4.72
C GLN A 14 -2.04 22.22 5.26
N LYS A 15 -3.24 21.71 4.97
CA LYS A 15 -4.49 22.47 5.12
C LYS A 15 -5.59 21.73 5.88
N CYS A 16 -5.50 20.41 6.07
CA CYS A 16 -6.59 19.64 6.67
C CYS A 16 -6.45 19.60 8.21
N PRO A 17 -7.33 20.28 8.97
CA PRO A 17 -7.27 20.30 10.43
C PRO A 17 -7.63 18.94 11.05
N TRP A 18 -8.32 18.08 10.31
CA TRP A 18 -8.58 16.71 10.75
C TRP A 18 -7.31 15.88 10.73
N LEU A 19 -6.52 15.94 9.63
CA LEU A 19 -5.28 15.18 9.48
C LEU A 19 -4.20 15.62 10.49
N GLU A 20 -4.17 16.92 10.82
CA GLU A 20 -3.30 17.46 11.86
C GLU A 20 -3.51 16.76 13.22
N LYS A 21 -4.76 16.37 13.53
CA LYS A 21 -5.12 15.72 14.79
C LYS A 21 -4.97 14.19 14.76
N GLN A 22 -4.81 13.58 13.59
CA GLN A 22 -4.66 12.13 13.49
C GLN A 22 -3.26 11.71 13.87
N SER A 23 -3.13 10.70 14.73
CA SER A 23 -1.89 9.95 14.90
C SER A 23 -1.74 8.90 13.80
N LEU A 24 -0.54 8.34 13.67
CA LEU A 24 -0.32 7.17 12.80
C LEU A 24 -1.20 5.97 13.20
N TYR A 25 -1.51 5.81 14.49
CA TYR A 25 -2.37 4.72 14.96
C TYR A 25 -3.82 4.91 14.50
N ASP A 26 -4.34 6.13 14.53
CA ASP A 26 -5.71 6.44 14.09
C ASP A 26 -5.87 6.14 12.59
N LEU A 27 -4.88 6.52 11.77
CA LEU A 27 -4.89 6.22 10.34
C LEU A 27 -4.75 4.72 10.03
N LEU A 28 -4.06 3.95 10.88
CA LEU A 28 -4.02 2.49 10.72
C LEU A 28 -5.36 1.84 11.07
N GLN A 29 -6.16 2.43 11.96
CA GLN A 29 -7.52 1.98 12.23
C GLN A 29 -8.44 2.30 11.05
N ALA A 30 -8.36 3.51 10.50
CA ALA A 30 -9.11 3.91 9.30
C ALA A 30 -8.81 2.95 8.13
N LEU A 31 -7.54 2.73 7.82
CA LEU A 31 -7.11 1.76 6.80
C LEU A 31 -7.63 0.33 7.06
N SER A 32 -7.76 -0.07 8.32
CA SER A 32 -8.32 -1.38 8.67
C SER A 32 -9.82 -1.44 8.42
N SER A 33 -10.56 -0.34 8.59
CA SER A 33 -11.98 -0.26 8.24
C SER A 33 -12.20 -0.42 6.75
N GLU A 34 -11.39 0.25 5.92
CA GLU A 34 -11.47 0.14 4.44
C GLU A 34 -11.31 -1.32 3.97
N ILE A 35 -10.46 -2.11 4.65
CA ILE A 35 -10.31 -3.54 4.37
C ILE A 35 -11.59 -4.32 4.67
N GLU A 36 -12.31 -3.98 5.74
CA GLU A 36 -13.58 -4.62 6.07
C GLU A 36 -14.70 -4.18 5.12
N GLU A 37 -14.70 -2.92 4.66
CA GLU A 37 -15.65 -2.41 3.66
C GLU A 37 -15.44 -3.08 2.29
N ILE A 38 -14.20 -3.28 1.86
CA ILE A 38 -13.87 -4.09 0.67
C ILE A 38 -14.44 -5.52 0.80
N LYS A 39 -14.26 -6.17 1.96
CA LYS A 39 -14.79 -7.53 2.17
C LYS A 39 -16.31 -7.53 2.09
N LYS A 40 -16.97 -6.55 2.70
CA LYS A 40 -18.42 -6.40 2.66
C LYS A 40 -18.92 -6.21 1.23
N ALA A 41 -18.29 -5.33 0.45
CA ALA A 41 -18.64 -5.11 -0.96
C ALA A 41 -18.52 -6.40 -1.80
N LEU A 42 -17.50 -7.23 -1.53
CA LEU A 42 -17.35 -8.54 -2.16
C LEU A 42 -18.47 -9.52 -1.77
N ASP A 43 -18.82 -9.59 -0.48
CA ASP A 43 -19.89 -10.45 0.03
C ASP A 43 -21.26 -10.06 -0.56
N GLU A 44 -21.49 -8.76 -0.71
CA GLU A 44 -22.71 -8.18 -1.29
C GLU A 44 -22.71 -8.19 -2.83
N LYS A 45 -21.56 -8.52 -3.46
CA LYS A 45 -21.33 -8.43 -4.91
C LYS A 45 -21.61 -7.03 -5.47
N ASP A 46 -21.37 -6.01 -4.66
CA ASP A 46 -21.51 -4.61 -5.04
C ASP A 46 -20.19 -4.14 -5.68
N LEU A 47 -20.15 -4.14 -7.01
CA LEU A 47 -18.95 -3.77 -7.75
C LEU A 47 -18.68 -2.27 -7.75
N ASP A 48 -19.74 -1.45 -7.64
CA ASP A 48 -19.62 0.00 -7.61
C ASP A 48 -19.02 0.41 -6.25
N ASN A 49 -19.56 -0.15 -5.15
CA ASN A 49 -18.98 0.06 -3.82
C ASN A 49 -17.56 -0.51 -3.74
N LEU A 50 -17.29 -1.69 -4.31
CA LEU A 50 -15.93 -2.24 -4.33
C LEU A 50 -14.92 -1.30 -5.02
N GLU A 51 -15.31 -0.61 -6.09
CA GLU A 51 -14.44 0.37 -6.76
C GLU A 51 -14.15 1.58 -5.84
N GLU A 52 -15.16 2.06 -5.11
CA GLU A 52 -15.03 3.14 -4.11
C GLU A 52 -14.05 2.75 -2.99
N GLU A 53 -14.26 1.62 -2.31
CA GLU A 53 -13.45 1.22 -1.16
C GLU A 53 -11.99 0.88 -1.53
N ILE A 54 -11.75 0.42 -2.76
CA ILE A 54 -10.37 0.23 -3.27
C ILE A 54 -9.67 1.58 -3.41
N GLY A 55 -10.39 2.64 -3.79
CA GLY A 55 -9.90 4.01 -3.80
C GLY A 55 -9.53 4.51 -2.40
N ASP A 56 -10.42 4.29 -1.44
CA ASP A 56 -10.24 4.74 -0.06
C ASP A 56 -9.09 4.01 0.63
N LEU A 57 -8.96 2.69 0.44
CA LEU A 57 -7.78 1.93 0.87
C LEU A 57 -6.46 2.52 0.35
N ILE A 58 -6.42 2.94 -0.92
CA ILE A 58 -5.24 3.56 -1.51
C ILE A 58 -4.98 4.92 -0.85
N TYR A 59 -6.00 5.77 -0.73
CA TYR A 59 -5.88 7.08 -0.10
C TYR A 59 -5.34 6.98 1.34
N ASP A 60 -5.93 6.11 2.15
CA ASP A 60 -5.55 5.89 3.54
C ASP A 60 -4.13 5.31 3.67
N ALA A 61 -3.73 4.43 2.76
CA ALA A 61 -2.36 3.90 2.74
C ALA A 61 -1.33 5.01 2.48
N PHE A 62 -1.66 5.99 1.63
CA PHE A 62 -0.80 7.16 1.45
C PHE A 62 -0.85 8.11 2.65
N LEU A 63 -2.00 8.31 3.30
CA LEU A 63 -2.10 9.09 4.55
C LEU A 63 -1.17 8.53 5.64
N VAL A 64 -1.20 7.21 5.83
CA VAL A 64 -0.27 6.47 6.71
C VAL A 64 1.17 6.80 6.34
N GLY A 65 1.53 6.76 5.05
CA GLY A 65 2.88 7.07 4.58
C GLY A 65 3.33 8.49 4.90
N VAL A 66 2.47 9.50 4.69
CA VAL A 66 2.83 10.90 4.93
C VAL A 66 2.85 11.28 6.40
N VAL A 67 1.96 10.70 7.21
CA VAL A 67 1.98 10.89 8.66
C VAL A 67 3.14 10.13 9.31
N ALA A 68 3.52 8.95 8.80
CA ALA A 68 4.74 8.27 9.23
C ALA A 68 5.99 9.13 8.98
N LYS A 69 6.01 9.90 7.89
CA LYS A 69 7.06 10.90 7.65
C LYS A 69 6.99 12.06 8.65
N ARG A 70 5.80 12.63 8.87
CA ARG A 70 5.56 13.76 9.79
C ARG A 70 6.01 13.42 11.23
N ASP A 71 5.62 12.25 11.72
CA ASP A 71 5.77 11.90 13.15
C ASP A 71 7.07 11.14 13.44
N TYR A 72 7.59 10.36 12.48
CA TYR A 72 8.72 9.45 12.70
C TYR A 72 9.87 9.61 11.70
N GLY A 73 9.78 10.56 10.76
CA GLY A 73 10.79 10.76 9.72
C GLY A 73 10.89 9.61 8.70
N ILE A 74 9.92 8.70 8.67
CA ILE A 74 9.90 7.57 7.75
C ILE A 74 9.46 8.05 6.36
N ASN A 75 10.40 8.14 5.44
CA ASN A 75 10.13 8.61 4.08
C ASN A 75 9.50 7.51 3.20
N LEU A 76 8.37 7.82 2.55
CA LEU A 76 7.63 6.92 1.67
C LEU A 76 8.48 6.40 0.49
N ASP A 77 9.29 7.25 -0.16
CA ASP A 77 10.19 6.83 -1.25
C ASP A 77 11.20 5.79 -0.78
N ASN A 78 11.73 5.95 0.43
CA ASN A 78 12.67 4.97 1.00
C ASN A 78 11.96 3.65 1.32
N SER A 79 10.73 3.70 1.83
CA SER A 79 9.89 2.51 2.04
C SER A 79 9.59 1.79 0.72
N ILE A 80 9.22 2.54 -0.32
CA ILE A 80 8.97 2.00 -1.67
C ILE A 80 10.25 1.39 -2.26
N LYS A 81 11.39 2.09 -2.19
CA LYS A 81 12.69 1.54 -2.63
C LYS A 81 13.04 0.23 -1.94
N ARG A 82 12.79 0.14 -0.62
CA ARG A 82 13.03 -1.08 0.16
C ARG A 82 12.14 -2.23 -0.31
N VAL A 83 10.84 -1.99 -0.55
CA VAL A 83 9.94 -3.05 -1.03
C VAL A 83 10.25 -3.45 -2.47
N VAL A 84 10.60 -2.52 -3.34
CA VAL A 84 11.04 -2.80 -4.73
C VAL A 84 12.27 -3.71 -4.73
N LYS A 85 13.30 -3.37 -3.95
CA LYS A 85 14.52 -4.20 -3.82
C LYS A 85 14.17 -5.60 -3.28
N LYS A 86 13.35 -5.67 -2.24
CA LYS A 86 12.91 -6.93 -1.61
C LYS A 86 12.13 -7.81 -2.58
N ILE A 87 11.15 -7.25 -3.30
CA ILE A 87 10.33 -7.99 -4.26
C ILE A 87 11.19 -8.45 -5.43
N SER A 88 12.04 -7.56 -5.99
CA SER A 88 12.90 -7.91 -7.12
C SER A 88 13.87 -9.04 -6.79
N HIS A 89 14.41 -9.06 -5.56
CA HIS A 89 15.25 -10.15 -5.09
C HIS A 89 14.50 -11.47 -4.89
N ARG A 90 13.28 -11.41 -4.34
CA ARG A 90 12.48 -12.60 -3.99
C ARG A 90 11.67 -13.16 -5.15
N LYS A 91 11.38 -12.35 -6.16
CA LYS A 91 10.61 -12.69 -7.36
C LYS A 91 11.39 -12.33 -8.63
N PRO A 92 12.60 -12.88 -8.84
CA PRO A 92 13.44 -12.50 -9.99
C PRO A 92 12.79 -12.83 -11.34
N TRP A 93 11.88 -13.81 -11.37
CA TRP A 93 11.16 -14.22 -12.58
C TRP A 93 10.24 -13.14 -13.16
N LEU A 94 9.92 -12.08 -12.41
CA LEU A 94 9.20 -10.92 -12.94
C LEU A 94 9.98 -10.20 -14.04
N PHE A 95 11.29 -10.42 -14.12
CA PHE A 95 12.21 -9.80 -15.07
C PHE A 95 12.82 -10.80 -16.06
N TRP A 96 12.27 -12.01 -16.15
CA TRP A 96 12.72 -13.02 -17.11
C TRP A 96 11.84 -13.00 -18.36
N GLU A 97 12.43 -13.31 -19.52
CA GLU A 97 11.66 -13.44 -20.77
C GLU A 97 10.73 -14.66 -20.75
N ARG A 98 11.11 -15.71 -20.01
CA ARG A 98 10.30 -16.94 -19.88
C ARG A 98 9.36 -16.87 -18.69
N ARG A 99 8.16 -17.42 -18.88
CA ARG A 99 7.25 -17.77 -17.77
C ARG A 99 7.74 -19.02 -17.04
N ILE A 100 7.34 -19.14 -15.78
CA ILE A 100 7.68 -20.29 -14.93
C ILE A 100 6.42 -20.87 -14.28
N SER A 101 6.49 -22.12 -13.84
CA SER A 101 5.42 -22.76 -13.08
C SER A 101 5.32 -22.20 -11.66
N LEU A 102 4.17 -22.39 -11.02
CA LEU A 102 3.98 -22.03 -9.60
C LEU A 102 5.00 -22.76 -8.70
N GLU A 103 5.22 -24.06 -8.95
CA GLU A 103 6.18 -24.87 -8.20
C GLU A 103 7.62 -24.30 -8.29
N GLU A 104 8.04 -23.91 -9.50
CA GLU A 104 9.35 -23.28 -9.71
C GLU A 104 9.44 -21.93 -8.97
N ALA A 105 8.40 -21.10 -9.06
CA ALA A 105 8.34 -19.79 -8.41
C ALA A 105 8.44 -19.91 -6.88
N GLU A 106 7.71 -20.85 -6.28
CA GLU A 106 7.75 -21.10 -4.84
C GLU A 106 9.13 -21.57 -4.37
N LYS A 107 9.76 -22.47 -5.13
CA LYS A 107 11.11 -22.95 -4.82
C LYS A 107 12.10 -21.79 -4.78
N ILE A 108 12.11 -20.96 -5.83
CA ILE A 108 12.99 -19.78 -5.90
C ILE A 108 12.70 -18.81 -4.75
N TRP A 109 11.43 -18.52 -4.48
CA TRP A 109 11.04 -17.59 -3.40
C TRP A 109 11.51 -18.07 -2.02
N ARG A 110 11.31 -19.36 -1.70
CA ARG A 110 11.74 -19.96 -0.44
C ARG A 110 13.26 -19.86 -0.26
N GLU A 111 14.03 -20.13 -1.30
CA GLU A 111 15.49 -20.00 -1.28
C GLU A 111 15.95 -18.54 -1.09
N ARG A 112 15.31 -17.59 -1.79
CA ARG A 112 15.65 -16.16 -1.70
C ARG A 112 15.27 -15.53 -0.35
N LYS A 113 14.21 -16.02 0.30
CA LYS A 113 13.76 -15.53 1.61
C LYS A 113 14.73 -15.88 2.75
N LYS A 114 15.46 -17.00 2.66
CA LYS A 114 16.48 -17.40 3.66
C LYS A 114 17.75 -16.54 3.65
N LYS A 115 17.98 -15.78 2.58
CA LYS A 115 19.18 -14.93 2.37
C LYS A 115 18.99 -13.47 2.82
N VAL A 116 17.89 -13.17 3.52
CA VAL A 116 17.50 -11.82 3.99
C VAL A 116 17.10 -11.89 5.45
#